data_AF-A0A943IM87-F1
#
_entry.id   AF-A0A943IM87-F1
#
_cell.length_a   1.000
_cell.length_b   1.000
_cell.length_c   1.000
_cell.angle_alpha   90.00
_cell.angle_beta   90.00
_cell.angle_gamma   90.00
#
_symmetry.space_group_name_H-M   'P 1'
#
loop_
_entity.id
_entity.type
_entity.pdbx_description
1 polymer ?
#
loop_
_entity_poly.entity_id
_entity_poly.type
_entity_poly.pdbx_seq_one_letter_code
_entity_poly.pdbx_strand_id
1 'polypeptide(L)'
;ARFDTGTSDGESSFTDISGHWAESEIRRAAQLGWIQGDPDGRFRPNAPITRAETMTIINRVLNRLPEEKEDLLEGMKEWPDALPGAWYYLAVQEATNSHAYERKGEVYERWSALNVNPDWAQYQR
;
A
#
# COMPACT_ATOMS: atom_id res chain seq x y z
N ALA A 1 14.90 7.03 -2.28
CA ALA A 1 13.55 7.62 -2.37
C ALA A 1 13.33 8.00 -3.81
N ARG A 2 12.57 7.23 -4.60
CA ARG A 2 12.48 7.48 -6.04
C ARG A 2 11.04 7.78 -6.39
N PHE A 3 10.74 9.08 -6.46
CA PHE A 3 9.71 9.52 -7.37
C PHE A 3 10.12 9.03 -8.76
N ASP A 4 9.27 8.18 -9.32
CA ASP A 4 9.50 7.64 -10.65
C ASP A 4 9.49 8.78 -11.67
N THR A 5 10.47 8.77 -12.58
CA THR A 5 10.61 9.77 -13.66
C THR A 5 10.38 9.16 -15.04
N GLY A 6 9.84 7.94 -15.09
CA GLY A 6 9.60 7.23 -16.33
C GLY A 6 8.27 7.61 -16.97
N THR A 7 8.15 7.40 -18.27
CA THR A 7 6.89 7.54 -19.00
C THR A 7 6.14 6.20 -19.05
N SER A 8 4.82 6.24 -19.26
CA SER A 8 4.04 5.02 -19.46
C SER A 8 4.04 4.60 -20.93
N ASP A 9 4.34 3.33 -21.19
CA ASP A 9 4.37 2.77 -22.57
C ASP A 9 2.96 2.43 -23.12
N GLY A 10 1.90 2.92 -22.47
CA GLY A 10 0.52 2.82 -22.96
C GLY A 10 -0.26 1.55 -22.61
N GLU A 11 0.30 0.57 -21.91
CA GLU A 11 -0.34 -0.76 -21.75
C GLU A 11 -1.33 -0.96 -20.59
N SER A 12 -1.54 0.01 -19.67
CA SER A 12 -2.50 -0.24 -18.57
C SER A 12 -3.96 -0.27 -19.06
N SER A 13 -4.68 -1.35 -18.76
CA SER A 13 -5.98 -1.69 -19.35
C SER A 13 -7.19 -1.25 -18.53
N PHE A 14 -7.17 -0.05 -17.92
CA PHE A 14 -8.38 0.46 -17.28
C PHE A 14 -9.35 1.01 -18.31
N THR A 15 -10.60 0.53 -18.27
CA THR A 15 -11.63 0.89 -19.25
C THR A 15 -12.21 2.29 -19.09
N ASP A 16 -11.93 2.96 -17.96
CA ASP A 16 -12.62 4.18 -17.52
C ASP A 16 -11.70 5.38 -17.29
N ILE A 17 -10.47 5.35 -17.81
CA ILE A 17 -9.49 6.43 -17.66
C ILE A 17 -9.27 7.27 -18.92
N SER A 18 -9.80 6.83 -20.07
CA SER A 18 -9.61 7.50 -21.35
C SER A 18 -10.07 8.96 -21.31
N GLY A 19 -9.18 9.90 -21.60
CA GLY A 19 -9.47 11.34 -21.60
C GLY A 19 -9.51 11.98 -20.21
N HIS A 20 -9.21 11.21 -19.15
CA HIS A 20 -9.02 11.77 -17.82
C HIS A 20 -7.67 12.48 -17.74
N TRP A 21 -7.59 13.63 -17.03
CA TRP A 21 -6.36 14.42 -16.96
C TRP A 21 -5.18 13.64 -16.35
N ALA A 22 -5.47 12.68 -15.46
CA ALA A 22 -4.48 11.84 -14.79
C ALA A 22 -4.23 10.50 -15.50
N GLU A 23 -4.73 10.31 -16.73
CA GLU A 23 -4.66 9.03 -17.42
C GLU A 23 -3.23 8.48 -17.45
N SER A 24 -2.25 9.31 -17.83
CA SER A 24 -0.86 8.89 -18.02
C SER A 24 -0.19 8.44 -16.71
N GLU A 25 -0.51 9.12 -15.62
CA GLU A 25 -0.03 8.89 -14.26
C GLU A 25 -0.65 7.62 -13.68
N ILE A 26 -1.95 7.43 -13.92
CA ILE A 26 -2.64 6.18 -13.58
C ILE A 26 -2.00 5.02 -14.33
N ARG A 27 -1.75 5.16 -15.64
CA ARG A 27 -1.08 4.11 -16.40
C ARG A 27 0.29 3.75 -15.82
N ARG A 28 1.07 4.77 -15.48
CA ARG A 28 2.41 4.59 -14.94
C ARG A 28 2.39 3.92 -13.57
N ALA A 29 1.53 4.38 -12.66
CA ALA A 29 1.39 3.78 -11.34
C ALA A 29 0.93 2.31 -11.42
N ALA A 30 0.08 1.96 -12.39
CA ALA A 30 -0.33 0.58 -12.63
C ALA A 30 0.83 -0.29 -13.15
N GLN A 31 1.61 0.21 -14.11
CA GLN A 31 2.80 -0.48 -14.63
C GLN A 31 3.85 -0.75 -13.56
N LEU A 32 3.98 0.17 -12.59
CA LEU A 32 4.88 0.01 -11.44
C LEU A 32 4.30 -0.90 -10.34
N GLY A 33 3.06 -1.41 -10.52
CA GLY A 33 2.38 -2.26 -9.55
C GLY A 33 1.87 -1.51 -8.31
N TRP A 34 1.89 -0.18 -8.30
CA TRP A 34 1.48 0.64 -7.15
C TRP A 34 -0.04 0.68 -6.97
N ILE A 35 -0.77 0.72 -8.09
CA ILE A 35 -2.23 0.67 -8.11
C ILE A 35 -2.72 -0.53 -8.92
N GLN A 36 -3.93 -0.96 -8.60
CA GLN A 36 -4.64 -2.02 -9.32
C GLN A 36 -6.10 -1.57 -9.47
N GLY A 37 -6.75 -2.03 -10.54
CA GLY A 37 -8.17 -1.76 -10.77
C GLY A 37 -9.05 -2.73 -10.00
N ASP A 38 -10.35 -2.49 -10.06
CA ASP A 38 -11.35 -3.43 -9.58
C ASP A 38 -11.46 -4.66 -10.51
N PRO A 39 -12.16 -5.73 -10.09
CA PRO A 39 -12.36 -6.93 -10.91
C PRO A 39 -13.07 -6.68 -12.25
N ASP A 40 -13.77 -5.55 -12.41
CA ASP A 40 -14.44 -5.14 -13.65
C ASP A 40 -13.48 -4.43 -14.62
N GLY A 41 -12.19 -4.29 -14.27
CA GLY A 41 -11.18 -3.63 -15.09
C GLY A 41 -11.30 -2.11 -15.07
N ARG A 42 -11.83 -1.52 -14.00
CA ARG A 42 -11.94 -0.06 -13.80
C ARG A 42 -11.01 0.44 -12.71
N PHE A 43 -10.51 1.66 -12.88
CA PHE A 43 -9.75 2.36 -11.84
C PHE A 43 -10.62 3.29 -11.00
N ARG A 44 -11.71 3.81 -11.57
CA ARG A 44 -12.62 4.79 -10.96
C ARG A 44 -11.92 6.10 -10.59
N PRO A 45 -11.32 6.83 -11.56
CA PRO A 45 -10.44 7.97 -11.31
C PRO A 45 -11.10 9.15 -10.56
N ASN A 46 -12.42 9.23 -10.54
CA ASN A 46 -13.19 10.27 -9.85
C ASN A 46 -13.84 9.80 -8.53
N ALA A 47 -13.66 8.52 -8.16
CA ALA A 47 -14.18 8.03 -6.89
C ALA A 47 -13.33 8.55 -5.72
N PRO A 48 -13.93 8.85 -4.56
CA PRO A 48 -13.17 9.16 -3.36
C PRO A 48 -12.36 7.94 -2.93
N ILE A 49 -11.07 8.16 -2.62
CA ILE A 49 -10.19 7.12 -2.10
C ILE A 49 -10.45 6.89 -0.60
N THR A 50 -10.37 5.63 -0.17
CA THR A 50 -10.46 5.23 1.24
C THR A 50 -9.10 5.22 1.93
N ARG A 51 -9.10 5.22 3.27
CA ARG A 51 -7.87 5.06 4.08
C ARG A 51 -7.14 3.75 3.76
N ALA A 52 -7.89 2.65 3.61
CA ALA A 52 -7.36 1.33 3.29
C ALA A 52 -6.65 1.28 1.94
N GLU A 53 -7.26 1.86 0.89
CA GLU A 53 -6.64 1.97 -0.44
C GLU A 53 -5.39 2.85 -0.38
N THR A 54 -5.45 3.97 0.34
CA THR A 54 -4.29 4.87 0.50
C THR A 54 -3.10 4.15 1.15
N MET A 55 -3.32 3.42 2.24
CA MET A 55 -2.28 2.62 2.90
C MET A 55 -1.71 1.57 1.95
N THR A 56 -2.57 0.88 1.20
CA THR A 56 -2.16 -0.13 0.23
C THR A 56 -1.23 0.44 -0.85
N ILE A 57 -1.57 1.61 -1.40
CA ILE A 57 -0.76 2.27 -2.42
C ILE A 57 0.60 2.70 -1.85
N ILE A 58 0.62 3.34 -0.68
CA ILE A 58 1.86 3.80 -0.05
C ILE A 58 2.78 2.61 0.25
N ASN A 59 2.23 1.52 0.78
CA ASN A 59 2.97 0.30 1.07
C ASN A 59 3.62 -0.30 -0.18
N ARG A 60 2.90 -0.33 -1.30
CA ARG A 60 3.45 -0.77 -2.60
C ARG A 60 4.54 0.17 -3.11
N VAL A 61 4.36 1.48 -3.02
CA VAL A 61 5.38 2.48 -3.42
C VAL A 61 6.67 2.30 -2.61
N LEU A 62 6.56 1.93 -1.34
CA LEU A 62 7.69 1.73 -0.44
C LEU A 62 8.27 0.30 -0.48
N ASN A 63 7.70 -0.61 -1.27
CA ASN A 63 7.96 -2.04 -1.22
C ASN A 63 7.94 -2.56 0.22
N ARG A 64 6.83 -2.31 0.92
CA ARG A 64 6.57 -2.76 2.29
C ARG A 64 5.30 -3.58 2.29
N LEU A 65 5.44 -4.88 2.06
CA LEU A 65 4.31 -5.77 1.78
C LEU A 65 4.48 -7.08 2.54
N PRO A 66 3.81 -7.28 3.68
CA PRO A 66 3.57 -8.63 4.17
C PRO A 66 2.67 -9.37 3.17
N GLU A 67 2.97 -10.63 2.90
CA GLU A 67 2.21 -11.45 1.95
C GLU A 67 1.04 -12.15 2.64
N GLU A 68 1.31 -12.66 3.84
CA GLU A 68 0.36 -13.45 4.63
C GLU A 68 0.31 -12.96 6.08
N LYS A 69 -0.70 -13.38 6.84
CA LYS A 69 -0.83 -13.01 8.26
C LYS A 69 0.37 -13.50 9.08
N GLU A 70 0.94 -14.64 8.70
CA GLU A 70 2.10 -15.26 9.35
C GLU A 70 3.37 -14.41 9.20
N ASP A 71 3.39 -13.43 8.29
CA ASP A 71 4.48 -12.48 8.14
C ASP A 71 4.42 -11.35 9.18
N LEU A 72 3.32 -11.23 9.94
CA LEU A 72 3.14 -10.27 11.03
C LEU A 72 3.59 -10.86 12.39
N LEU A 73 3.65 -10.01 13.42
CA LEU A 73 4.01 -10.40 14.78
C LEU A 73 2.82 -10.28 15.75
N GLU A 74 2.78 -11.18 16.73
CA GLU A 74 1.91 -11.04 17.89
C GLU A 74 2.27 -9.79 18.72
N GLY A 75 1.31 -9.29 19.51
CA GLY A 75 1.51 -8.09 20.34
C GLY A 75 1.56 -6.77 19.56
N MET A 76 1.33 -6.82 18.24
CA MET A 76 1.13 -5.63 17.41
C MET A 76 -0.16 -4.90 17.81
N LYS A 77 -0.25 -3.61 17.46
CA LYS A 77 -1.50 -2.87 17.59
C LYS A 77 -2.49 -3.40 16.57
N GLU A 78 -3.70 -3.68 17.02
CA GLU A 78 -4.82 -4.08 16.17
C GLU A 78 -5.98 -3.10 16.31
N TRP A 79 -6.83 -3.04 15.28
CA TRP A 79 -7.99 -2.18 15.24
C TRP A 79 -9.27 -3.02 15.22
N PRO A 80 -10.29 -2.69 16.03
CA PRO A 80 -11.52 -3.48 16.12
C PRO A 80 -12.34 -3.49 14.82
N ASP A 81 -12.11 -2.52 13.93
CA ASP A 81 -12.74 -2.37 12.62
C ASP A 81 -11.88 -2.87 11.45
N ALA A 82 -10.66 -3.34 11.70
CA ALA A 82 -9.78 -3.96 10.70
C ALA A 82 -9.56 -5.45 11.03
N LEU A 83 -10.45 -6.29 10.51
CA LEU A 83 -10.47 -7.73 10.82
C LEU A 83 -9.48 -8.54 9.97
N PRO A 84 -8.83 -9.60 10.50
CA PRO A 84 -7.82 -10.41 9.81
C PRO A 84 -8.19 -11.03 8.44
N GLY A 85 -9.47 -11.07 8.07
CA GLY A 85 -9.94 -11.55 6.76
C GLY A 85 -10.32 -10.45 5.77
N ALA A 86 -10.25 -9.18 6.16
CA ALA A 86 -10.51 -8.07 5.25
C ALA A 86 -9.34 -7.93 4.26
N TRP A 87 -9.65 -7.60 3.00
CA TRP A 87 -8.64 -7.46 1.93
C TRP A 87 -7.53 -6.46 2.29
N TYR A 88 -7.83 -5.47 3.11
CA TYR A 88 -6.92 -4.41 3.53
C TYR A 88 -6.18 -4.69 4.84
N TYR A 89 -6.44 -5.81 5.52
CA TYR A 89 -5.92 -6.05 6.86
C TYR A 89 -4.39 -5.92 6.93
N LEU A 90 -3.69 -6.61 6.02
CA LEU A 90 -2.24 -6.55 5.94
C LEU A 90 -1.72 -5.12 5.70
N ALA A 91 -2.38 -4.35 4.84
CA ALA A 91 -1.99 -2.97 4.57
C ALA A 91 -2.17 -2.06 5.78
N VAL A 92 -3.25 -2.25 6.55
CA VAL A 92 -3.49 -1.51 7.80
C VAL A 92 -2.44 -1.87 8.83
N GLN A 93 -2.10 -3.15 8.98
CA GLN A 93 -1.10 -3.59 9.96
C GLN A 93 0.29 -3.04 9.63
N GLU A 94 0.68 -3.12 8.37
CA GLU A 94 1.92 -2.57 7.84
C GLU A 94 2.06 -1.07 8.06
N ALA A 95 0.98 -0.31 7.87
CA ALA A 95 0.99 1.13 8.09
C ALA A 95 0.91 1.54 9.59
N THR A 96 0.43 0.66 10.46
CA THR A 96 0.17 0.97 11.88
C THR A 96 1.38 0.72 12.76
N ASN A 97 2.08 -0.38 12.52
CA ASN A 97 3.08 -0.91 13.44
C ASN A 97 4.47 -0.64 12.92
N SER A 98 5.28 0.13 13.64
CA SER A 98 6.71 0.25 13.32
C SER A 98 7.41 -1.07 13.68
N HIS A 99 8.21 -1.60 12.77
CA HIS A 99 8.89 -2.88 12.95
C HIS A 99 10.18 -2.98 12.14
N ALA A 100 11.04 -3.91 12.53
CA ALA A 100 12.12 -4.43 11.71
C ALA A 100 11.60 -5.56 10.83
N TYR A 101 12.22 -5.78 9.67
CA TYR A 101 11.77 -6.77 8.70
C TYR A 101 12.94 -7.49 8.01
N GLU A 102 12.65 -8.66 7.48
CA GLU A 102 13.49 -9.42 6.56
C GLU A 102 12.81 -9.51 5.19
N ARG A 103 13.59 -9.43 4.11
CA ARG A 103 13.06 -9.51 2.74
C ARG A 103 12.63 -10.94 2.41
N LYS A 104 11.44 -11.07 1.81
CA LYS A 104 10.86 -12.33 1.32
C LYS A 104 10.63 -12.17 -0.18
N GLY A 105 11.50 -12.78 -0.99
CA GLY A 105 11.48 -12.59 -2.44
C GLY A 105 11.82 -11.14 -2.83
N GLU A 106 11.24 -10.67 -3.94
CA GLU A 106 11.57 -9.34 -4.51
C GLU A 106 10.82 -8.20 -3.83
N VAL A 107 9.56 -8.41 -3.47
CA VAL A 107 8.65 -7.34 -3.03
C VAL A 107 8.11 -7.51 -1.61
N TYR A 108 8.09 -8.74 -1.08
CA TYR A 108 7.48 -9.02 0.21
C TYR A 108 8.47 -8.90 1.37
N GLU A 109 7.93 -8.80 2.58
CA GLU A 109 8.69 -8.78 3.81
C GLU A 109 8.01 -9.58 4.93
N ARG A 110 8.82 -10.09 5.85
CA ARG A 110 8.40 -10.71 7.11
C ARG A 110 8.89 -9.86 8.27
N TRP A 111 8.01 -9.54 9.22
CA TRP A 111 8.38 -8.78 10.40
C TRP A 111 9.25 -9.62 11.34
N SER A 112 10.35 -9.04 11.81
CA SER A 112 11.32 -9.71 12.70
C SER A 112 11.32 -9.16 14.12
N ALA A 113 10.92 -7.91 14.32
CA ALA A 113 10.70 -7.34 15.65
C ALA A 113 9.77 -6.11 15.60
N LEU A 114 8.93 -5.91 16.62
CA LEU A 114 8.19 -4.66 16.79
C LEU A 114 9.10 -3.58 17.39
N ASN A 115 9.08 -2.39 16.80
CA ASN A 115 9.83 -1.24 17.30
C ASN A 115 9.02 -0.52 18.38
N VAL A 116 9.72 -0.03 19.39
CA VAL A 116 9.11 0.84 20.41
C VAL A 116 8.64 2.12 19.74
N ASN A 117 7.39 2.53 19.99
CA ASN A 117 6.90 3.80 19.48
C ASN A 117 7.74 4.93 20.08
N PRO A 118 8.23 5.87 19.25
CA PRO A 118 8.86 7.08 19.76
C PRO A 118 7.89 7.80 20.72
N ASP A 119 8.41 8.32 21.82
CA ASP A 119 7.63 9.19 22.68
C ASP A 119 7.40 10.52 21.95
N TRP A 120 6.30 10.64 21.22
CA TRP A 120 5.98 11.83 20.45
C TRP A 120 5.62 13.03 21.33
N ALA A 121 5.25 12.81 22.60
CA ALA A 121 4.93 13.90 23.52
C ALA A 121 6.15 14.80 23.77
N GLN A 122 7.37 14.27 23.64
CA GLN A 122 8.60 15.06 23.73
C GLN A 122 8.72 16.17 22.66
N TYR A 123 7.98 16.07 21.55
CA TYR A 123 8.01 17.03 20.43
C TYR A 123 6.81 17.99 20.41
N GLN A 124 5.84 17.82 21.31
CA GLN A 124 4.72 18.74 21.44
C GLN A 124 5.19 19.94 22.30
N ARG A 125 5.40 21.09 21.65
CA ARG A 125 5.65 22.38 22.31
C ARG A 125 4.36 23.17 22.46
#